data_AF-A0A3P7ISY2-F1
#
_entry.id   AF-A0A3P7ISY2-F1
#
_cell.length_a   1.000
_cell.length_b   1.000
_cell.length_c   1.000
_cell.angle_alpha   90.00
_cell.angle_beta   90.00
_cell.angle_gamma   90.00
#
_symmetry.space_group_name_H-M   'P 1'
#
loop_
_entity.id
_entity.type
_entity.pdbx_description
1 polymer ?
#
loop_
_entity_poly.entity_id
_entity_poly.type
_entity_poly.pdbx_seq_one_letter_code
_entity_poly.pdbx_strand_id
1 'polypeptide(L)'
;MKEKFENLHWKFIYIPIFLGLIATVVGFSVGVAFFPWSQYDTSFDAIALLGFIIFLVSGVCVHYMLIHAIRFVKFRLVMPFLIYHAFLISLNAITGLIAIGELVADQDKLYPFSLQTPQLDIGDITARGVLLVVPIISCIQALMLVIIAKVRVYLRDKRRHIRNGLPPPIREVILPGNVPFVNNHNKVYVESSLSTQRACSTQDITNSKE
;
A
#
# COMPACT_ATOMS: atom_id res chain seq x y z
N MET A 1 28.60 1.66 16.04
CA MET A 1 27.54 2.71 15.95
C MET A 1 26.53 2.43 14.82
N LYS A 2 26.98 2.06 13.61
CA LYS A 2 26.12 1.63 12.47
C LYS A 2 25.13 0.50 12.81
N GLU A 3 25.60 -0.51 13.56
CA GLU A 3 24.82 -1.68 13.97
C GLU A 3 23.70 -1.37 14.99
N LYS A 4 23.92 -0.37 15.86
CA LYS A 4 22.89 0.10 16.82
C LYS A 4 21.77 0.87 16.11
N PHE A 5 22.10 1.61 15.04
CA PHE A 5 21.14 2.37 14.24
C PHE A 5 20.29 1.46 13.34
N GLU A 6 20.90 0.43 12.74
CA GLU A 6 20.15 -0.57 11.95
C GLU A 6 19.16 -1.34 12.83
N ASN A 7 19.56 -1.75 14.04
CA ASN A 7 18.68 -2.48 14.96
C ASN A 7 17.48 -1.66 15.47
N LEU A 8 17.60 -0.33 15.54
CA LEU A 8 16.50 0.54 15.94
C LEU A 8 15.44 0.63 14.83
N HIS A 9 15.87 0.83 13.57
CA HIS A 9 14.96 0.90 12.42
C HIS A 9 14.14 -0.36 12.22
N TRP A 10 14.72 -1.55 12.46
CA TRP A 10 13.99 -2.81 12.32
C TRP A 10 12.84 -2.92 13.33
N LYS A 11 13.05 -2.55 14.60
CA LYS A 11 12.00 -2.59 15.63
C LYS A 11 10.81 -1.69 15.28
N PHE A 12 11.08 -0.50 14.74
CA PHE A 12 10.03 0.43 14.31
C PHE A 12 9.20 -0.08 13.12
N ILE A 13 9.75 -0.95 12.26
CA ILE A 13 9.01 -1.51 11.13
C ILE A 13 8.06 -2.64 11.56
N TYR A 14 8.41 -3.41 12.60
CA TYR A 14 7.53 -4.48 13.08
C TYR A 14 6.26 -3.95 13.74
N ILE A 15 6.32 -2.80 14.42
CA ILE A 15 5.17 -2.18 15.10
C ILE A 15 3.96 -1.98 14.16
N PRO A 16 4.06 -1.28 13.01
CA PRO A 16 2.92 -1.09 12.12
C PRO A 16 2.43 -2.41 11.50
N ILE A 17 3.30 -3.42 11.34
CA ILE A 17 2.91 -4.72 10.80
C ILE A 17 2.06 -5.49 11.82
N PHE A 18 2.48 -5.53 13.09
CA PHE A 18 1.70 -6.14 14.16
C PHE A 18 0.38 -5.40 14.37
N LEU A 19 0.40 -4.07 14.32
CA LEU A 19 -0.81 -3.25 14.41
C LEU A 19 -1.78 -3.57 13.26
N GLY A 20 -1.29 -3.69 12.03
CA GLY A 20 -2.10 -4.06 10.87
C GLY A 20 -2.70 -5.46 10.97
N LEU A 21 -1.95 -6.42 11.55
CA LEU A 21 -2.44 -7.78 11.78
C LEU A 21 -3.56 -7.80 12.83
N ILE A 22 -3.37 -7.10 13.95
CA ILE A 22 -4.41 -6.92 14.97
C ILE A 22 -5.64 -6.23 14.36
N ALA A 23 -5.45 -5.16 13.57
CA ALA A 23 -6.54 -4.46 12.90
C ALA A 23 -7.32 -5.36 11.94
N THR A 24 -6.64 -6.28 11.24
CA THR A 24 -7.29 -7.28 10.37
C THR A 24 -8.19 -8.21 11.16
N VAL A 25 -7.70 -8.74 12.29
CA VAL A 25 -8.46 -9.64 13.16
C VAL A 25 -9.64 -8.92 13.82
N VAL A 26 -9.43 -7.70 14.30
CA VAL A 26 -10.48 -6.87 14.88
C VAL A 26 -11.54 -6.53 13.83
N GLY A 27 -11.13 -6.10 12.63
CA GLY A 27 -12.04 -5.79 11.53
C GLY A 27 -12.91 -6.99 11.13
N PHE A 28 -12.32 -8.18 11.06
CA PHE A 28 -13.06 -9.43 10.85
C PHE A 28 -14.05 -9.71 11.98
N SER A 29 -13.60 -9.61 13.23
CA SER A 29 -14.42 -9.94 14.41
C SER A 29 -15.61 -8.99 14.55
N VAL A 30 -15.38 -7.69 14.36
CA VAL A 30 -16.43 -6.65 14.33
C VAL A 30 -17.37 -6.90 13.16
N GLY A 31 -16.83 -7.15 11.95
CA GLY A 31 -17.64 -7.45 10.78
C GLY A 31 -18.60 -8.61 11.00
N VAL A 32 -18.11 -9.73 11.55
CA VAL A 32 -18.94 -10.90 11.84
C VAL A 32 -19.94 -10.64 12.97
N ALA A 33 -19.55 -9.92 14.03
CA ALA A 33 -20.42 -9.68 15.18
C ALA A 33 -21.56 -8.70 14.90
N PHE A 34 -21.33 -7.68 14.07
CA PHE A 34 -22.30 -6.63 13.77
C PHE A 34 -23.08 -6.87 12.47
N PHE A 35 -22.74 -7.89 11.68
CA PHE A 35 -23.50 -8.24 10.49
C PHE A 35 -24.89 -8.78 10.90
N PRO A 36 -26.00 -8.26 10.34
CA PRO A 36 -27.34 -8.67 10.73
C PRO A 36 -27.75 -9.97 10.01
N TRP A 37 -27.12 -11.09 10.41
CA TRP A 37 -27.34 -12.43 9.85
C TRP A 37 -28.81 -12.87 9.78
N SER A 38 -29.66 -12.35 10.65
CA SER A 38 -31.08 -12.73 10.68
C SER A 38 -31.93 -11.99 9.63
N GLN A 39 -31.39 -10.97 8.95
CA GLN A 39 -32.15 -10.10 8.05
C GLN A 39 -32.04 -10.48 6.57
N TYR A 40 -31.06 -11.31 6.19
CA TYR A 40 -30.78 -11.63 4.80
C TYR A 40 -31.09 -13.10 4.46
N ASP A 41 -31.29 -13.37 3.17
CA ASP A 41 -31.41 -14.75 2.71
C ASP A 41 -30.08 -15.51 2.88
N THR A 42 -30.17 -16.83 3.05
CA THR A 42 -29.02 -17.71 3.30
C THR A 42 -27.91 -17.59 2.24
N SER A 43 -28.26 -17.23 1.00
CA SER A 43 -27.30 -16.99 -0.09
C SER A 43 -26.47 -15.73 0.14
N PHE A 44 -27.07 -14.64 0.63
CA PHE A 44 -26.37 -13.40 0.95
C PHE A 44 -25.45 -13.57 2.17
N ASP A 45 -25.91 -14.29 3.20
CA ASP A 45 -25.08 -14.63 4.36
C ASP A 45 -23.83 -15.41 3.97
N ALA A 46 -24.00 -16.41 3.08
CA ALA A 46 -22.88 -17.21 2.61
C ALA A 46 -21.83 -16.36 1.86
N ILE A 47 -22.29 -15.41 1.02
CA ILE A 47 -21.41 -14.50 0.28
C ILE A 47 -20.70 -13.54 1.24
N ALA A 48 -21.41 -12.97 2.22
CA ALA A 48 -20.82 -12.07 3.21
C ALA A 48 -19.75 -12.78 4.06
N LEU A 49 -20.07 -13.97 4.56
CA LEU A 49 -19.14 -14.79 5.34
C LEU A 49 -17.90 -15.18 4.51
N LEU A 50 -18.09 -15.56 3.24
CA LEU A 50 -16.99 -15.85 2.33
C LEU A 50 -16.09 -14.62 2.14
N GLY A 51 -16.68 -13.43 1.97
CA GLY A 51 -15.96 -12.16 1.90
C GLY A 51 -15.12 -11.90 3.16
N PHE A 52 -15.69 -12.10 4.35
CA PHE A 52 -14.97 -11.95 5.62
C PHE A 52 -13.82 -12.95 5.77
N ILE A 53 -14.02 -14.21 5.39
CA ILE A 53 -12.97 -15.24 5.43
C ILE A 53 -11.83 -14.87 4.47
N ILE A 54 -12.16 -14.46 3.23
CA ILE A 54 -11.16 -14.03 2.25
C ILE A 54 -10.39 -12.82 2.79
N PHE A 55 -11.07 -11.83 3.38
CA PHE A 55 -10.44 -10.67 4.00
C PHE A 55 -9.45 -11.07 5.10
N LEU A 56 -9.85 -11.97 6.01
CA LEU A 56 -9.01 -12.44 7.12
C LEU A 56 -7.77 -13.20 6.59
N VAL A 57 -7.98 -14.19 5.72
CA VAL A 57 -6.91 -15.02 5.19
C VAL A 57 -5.93 -14.19 4.35
N SER A 58 -6.44 -13.33 3.47
CA SER A 58 -5.62 -12.45 2.65
C SER A 58 -4.85 -11.44 3.49
N GLY A 59 -5.48 -10.83 4.50
CA GLY A 59 -4.83 -9.88 5.40
C GLY A 59 -3.69 -10.52 6.19
N VAL A 60 -3.92 -11.67 6.81
CA VAL A 60 -2.87 -12.42 7.54
C VAL A 60 -1.74 -12.84 6.58
N CYS A 61 -2.08 -13.37 5.40
CA CYS A 61 -1.10 -13.79 4.41
C CYS A 61 -0.21 -12.64 3.95
N VAL A 62 -0.80 -11.48 3.63
CA VAL A 62 -0.08 -10.29 3.16
C VAL A 62 0.86 -9.72 4.23
N HIS A 63 0.43 -9.66 5.49
CA HIS A 63 1.29 -9.24 6.59
C HIS A 63 2.43 -10.24 6.85
N TYR A 64 2.16 -11.54 6.76
CA TYR A 64 3.18 -12.58 6.86
C TYR A 64 4.21 -12.49 5.71
N MET A 65 3.75 -12.31 4.46
CA MET A 65 4.63 -12.13 3.31
C MET A 65 5.53 -10.89 3.47
N LEU A 66 5.03 -9.82 4.08
CA LEU A 66 5.81 -8.61 4.36
C LEU A 66 6.90 -8.87 5.40
N ILE A 67 6.60 -9.56 6.50
CA ILE A 67 7.60 -9.96 7.52
C ILE A 67 8.68 -10.82 6.86
N HIS A 68 8.27 -11.79 6.05
CA HIS A 68 9.19 -12.64 5.30
C HIS A 68 10.03 -11.82 4.30
N ALA A 69 9.44 -10.85 3.60
CA ALA A 69 10.13 -9.96 2.67
C ALA A 69 11.24 -9.14 3.34
N ILE A 70 10.94 -8.64 4.54
CA ILE A 70 11.85 -7.89 5.40
C ILE A 70 13.02 -8.78 5.83
N ARG A 71 12.74 -9.98 6.36
CA ARG A 71 13.75 -10.90 6.86
C ARG A 71 14.74 -11.36 5.77
N PHE A 72 14.26 -11.59 4.55
CA PHE A 72 15.09 -12.07 3.43
C PHE A 72 15.50 -10.98 2.44
N VAL A 73 15.25 -9.69 2.75
CA VAL A 73 15.60 -8.53 1.90
C VAL A 73 15.03 -8.66 0.47
N LYS A 74 13.87 -9.30 0.32
CA LYS A 74 13.21 -9.55 -0.97
C LYS A 74 12.21 -8.44 -1.29
N PHE A 75 12.68 -7.33 -1.87
CA PHE A 75 11.82 -6.18 -2.18
C PHE A 75 10.61 -6.50 -3.09
N ARG A 76 10.67 -7.56 -3.93
CA ARG A 76 9.56 -7.95 -4.82
C ARG A 76 8.33 -8.41 -4.02
N LEU A 77 8.54 -8.99 -2.84
CA LEU A 77 7.47 -9.48 -1.96
C LEU A 77 6.76 -8.34 -1.19
N VAL A 78 7.22 -7.09 -1.32
CA VAL A 78 6.53 -5.92 -0.76
C VAL A 78 5.39 -5.44 -1.68
N MET A 79 5.42 -5.80 -2.97
CA MET A 79 4.41 -5.34 -3.94
C MET A 79 2.98 -5.86 -3.63
N PRO A 80 2.78 -7.14 -3.28
CA PRO A 80 1.46 -7.64 -2.89
C PRO A 80 0.87 -6.88 -1.69
N PHE A 81 1.70 -6.48 -0.74
CA PHE A 81 1.27 -5.68 0.41
C PHE A 81 0.75 -4.29 -0.02
N LEU A 82 1.47 -3.62 -0.92
CA LEU A 82 1.04 -2.31 -1.42
C LEU A 82 -0.28 -2.42 -2.21
N ILE A 83 -0.41 -3.44 -3.06
CA ILE A 83 -1.62 -3.66 -3.86
C ILE A 83 -2.81 -3.97 -2.95
N TYR A 84 -2.63 -4.85 -1.97
CA TYR A 84 -3.68 -5.24 -1.02
C TYR A 84 -4.22 -4.04 -0.25
N HIS A 85 -3.34 -3.22 0.35
CA HIS A 85 -3.80 -2.05 1.11
C HIS A 85 -4.35 -0.93 0.22
N ALA A 86 -3.86 -0.77 -1.01
CA ALA A 86 -4.47 0.14 -1.97
C ALA A 86 -5.90 -0.31 -2.33
N PHE A 87 -6.10 -1.61 -2.54
CA PHE A 87 -7.42 -2.19 -2.78
C PHE A 87 -8.36 -2.00 -1.58
N LEU A 88 -7.88 -2.19 -0.34
CA LEU A 88 -8.69 -1.92 0.85
C LEU A 88 -9.10 -0.45 0.98
N ILE A 89 -8.22 0.49 0.63
CA ILE A 89 -8.58 1.92 0.60
C ILE A 89 -9.67 2.17 -0.45
N SER A 90 -9.61 1.52 -1.62
CA SER A 90 -10.65 1.61 -2.63
C SER A 90 -11.98 1.01 -2.14
N LEU A 91 -11.97 -0.14 -1.46
CA LEU A 91 -13.17 -0.72 -0.86
C LEU A 91 -13.77 0.20 0.20
N ASN A 92 -12.94 0.76 1.09
CA ASN A 92 -13.37 1.74 2.07
C ASN A 92 -14.01 2.96 1.40
N ALA A 93 -13.44 3.46 0.29
CA ALA A 93 -14.04 4.56 -0.46
C ALA A 93 -15.42 4.19 -1.04
N ILE A 94 -15.57 2.97 -1.60
CA ILE A 94 -16.86 2.47 -2.09
C ILE A 94 -17.87 2.37 -0.95
N THR A 95 -17.49 1.81 0.21
CA THR A 95 -18.36 1.74 1.39
C THR A 95 -18.78 3.12 1.88
N GLY A 96 -17.88 4.09 1.87
CA GLY A 96 -18.20 5.48 2.18
C GLY A 96 -19.19 6.10 1.18
N LEU A 97 -19.04 5.81 -0.11
CA LEU A 97 -19.98 6.27 -1.14
C LEU A 97 -21.36 5.63 -0.99
N ILE A 98 -21.43 4.35 -0.60
CA ILE A 98 -22.70 3.67 -0.31
C ILE A 98 -23.41 4.35 0.86
N ALA A 99 -22.70 4.62 1.96
CA ALA A 99 -23.26 5.32 3.11
C ALA A 99 -23.74 6.74 2.76
N ILE A 100 -23.01 7.48 1.93
CA ILE A 100 -23.48 8.77 1.41
C ILE A 100 -24.76 8.59 0.57
N GLY A 101 -24.80 7.57 -0.27
CA GLY A 101 -25.98 7.25 -1.09
C GLY A 101 -27.21 6.97 -0.24
N GLU A 102 -27.08 6.19 0.83
CA GLU A 102 -28.17 5.94 1.79
C GLU A 102 -28.65 7.23 2.46
N LEU A 103 -27.72 8.09 2.91
CA LEU A 103 -28.09 9.38 3.53
C LEU A 103 -28.78 10.34 2.56
N VAL A 104 -28.37 10.37 1.29
CA VAL A 104 -28.99 11.24 0.28
C VAL A 104 -30.37 10.72 -0.11
N ALA A 105 -30.55 9.40 -0.24
CA ALA A 105 -31.82 8.80 -0.62
C ALA A 105 -32.93 9.02 0.45
N ASP A 106 -32.56 9.10 1.73
CA ASP A 106 -33.51 9.38 2.81
C ASP A 106 -33.90 10.86 2.92
N GLN A 107 -33.08 11.80 2.42
CA GLN A 107 -33.45 13.23 2.37
C GLN A 107 -34.61 13.51 1.42
N ASP A 108 -34.74 12.74 0.34
CA ASP A 108 -35.80 12.90 -0.66
C ASP A 108 -37.18 12.44 -0.16
N LYS A 109 -37.26 11.71 0.98
CA LYS A 109 -38.53 11.29 1.60
C LYS A 109 -39.13 12.31 2.58
N LEU A 110 -38.46 13.44 2.86
CA LEU A 110 -38.89 14.37 3.91
C LEU A 110 -40.03 15.34 3.51
N TYR A 111 -40.54 15.30 2.26
CA TYR A 111 -41.79 15.97 1.89
C TYR A 111 -42.57 15.15 0.83
N PRO A 112 -43.92 15.00 0.91
CA PRO A 112 -44.86 15.85 1.63
C PRO A 112 -45.79 15.08 2.60
N PHE A 113 -46.11 15.72 3.73
CA PHE A 113 -47.35 15.46 4.50
C PHE A 113 -47.51 14.06 5.14
N SER A 114 -46.69 13.73 6.14
CA SER A 114 -47.13 12.79 7.19
C SER A 114 -46.49 13.10 8.53
N LEU A 115 -47.35 13.31 9.53
CA LEU A 115 -47.02 13.21 10.95
C LEU A 115 -46.52 11.77 11.21
N GLN A 116 -45.21 11.54 11.16
CA GLN A 116 -44.64 10.34 11.75
C GLN A 116 -43.41 10.74 12.57
N THR A 117 -43.43 10.30 13.82
CA THR A 117 -42.47 10.51 14.90
C THR A 117 -40.99 10.38 14.49
N PRO A 118 -40.05 11.05 15.19
CA PRO A 118 -38.62 10.98 14.92
C PRO A 118 -38.06 9.63 15.38
N GLN A 119 -38.40 8.55 14.69
CA GLN A 119 -37.61 7.34 14.76
C GLN A 119 -36.38 7.59 13.90
N LEU A 120 -35.24 7.82 14.55
CA LEU A 120 -33.94 7.69 13.91
C LEU A 120 -33.88 6.28 13.31
N ASP A 121 -34.05 6.19 12.00
CA ASP A 121 -33.92 4.92 11.31
C ASP A 121 -32.52 4.37 11.57
N ILE A 122 -32.45 3.08 11.89
CA ILE A 122 -31.19 2.37 12.18
C ILE A 122 -30.19 2.54 11.03
N GLY A 123 -30.69 2.74 9.80
CA GLY A 123 -29.93 3.11 8.61
C GLY A 123 -29.18 4.44 8.74
N ASP A 124 -29.83 5.54 9.14
CA ASP A 124 -29.19 6.87 9.26
C ASP A 124 -28.07 6.85 10.33
N ILE A 125 -28.32 6.20 11.47
CA ILE A 125 -27.30 6.02 12.52
C ILE A 125 -26.10 5.23 11.97
N THR A 126 -26.37 4.15 11.25
CA THR A 126 -25.33 3.28 10.68
C THR A 126 -24.52 4.00 9.62
N ALA A 127 -25.18 4.69 8.68
CA ALA A 127 -24.52 5.44 7.61
C ALA A 127 -23.64 6.57 8.14
N ARG A 128 -24.09 7.30 9.19
CA ARG A 128 -23.26 8.30 9.89
C ARG A 128 -22.08 7.66 10.61
N GLY A 129 -22.29 6.52 11.26
CA GLY A 129 -21.23 5.75 11.89
C GLY A 129 -20.16 5.33 10.88
N VAL A 130 -20.58 4.79 9.74
CA VAL A 130 -19.70 4.41 8.61
C VAL A 130 -18.92 5.62 8.11
N LEU A 131 -19.56 6.78 7.91
CA LEU A 131 -18.89 7.99 7.44
C LEU A 131 -17.86 8.57 8.41
N LEU A 132 -17.99 8.31 9.71
CA LEU A 132 -17.00 8.72 10.69
C LEU A 132 -15.83 7.71 10.74
N VAL A 133 -16.15 6.41 10.76
CA VAL A 133 -15.18 5.33 10.99
C VAL A 133 -14.34 5.04 9.74
N VAL A 134 -14.94 4.99 8.56
CA VAL A 134 -14.26 4.63 7.30
C VAL A 134 -13.10 5.56 6.96
N PRO A 135 -13.21 6.91 7.07
CA PRO A 135 -12.08 7.81 6.83
C PRO A 135 -10.94 7.61 7.83
N ILE A 136 -11.24 7.33 9.10
CA ILE A 136 -10.21 7.07 10.12
C ILE A 136 -9.42 5.81 9.76
N ILE A 137 -10.13 4.73 9.39
CA ILE A 137 -9.50 3.47 8.96
C ILE A 137 -8.66 3.71 7.70
N SER A 138 -9.18 4.47 6.72
CA SER A 138 -8.46 4.80 5.49
C SER A 138 -7.18 5.60 5.77
N CYS A 139 -7.21 6.56 6.70
CA CYS A 139 -6.03 7.28 7.14
C CYS A 139 -4.96 6.38 7.76
N ILE A 140 -5.36 5.44 8.64
CA ILE A 140 -4.43 4.48 9.24
C ILE A 140 -3.81 3.57 8.16
N GLN A 141 -4.62 3.07 7.23
CA GLN A 141 -4.14 2.26 6.10
C GLN A 141 -3.18 3.05 5.19
N ALA A 142 -3.48 4.32 4.91
CA ALA A 142 -2.64 5.19 4.10
C ALA A 142 -1.29 5.48 4.78
N LEU A 143 -1.28 5.77 6.09
CA LEU A 143 -0.03 5.94 6.85
C LEU A 143 0.84 4.68 6.81
N MET A 144 0.23 3.50 6.97
CA MET A 144 0.94 2.23 6.85
C MET A 144 1.53 2.02 5.45
N LEU A 145 0.78 2.34 4.39
CA LEU A 145 1.29 2.30 3.01
C LEU A 145 2.49 3.22 2.81
N VAL A 146 2.44 4.44 3.34
CA VAL A 146 3.55 5.41 3.22
C VAL A 146 4.81 4.87 3.91
N ILE A 147 4.68 4.33 5.13
CA ILE A 147 5.79 3.73 5.86
C ILE A 147 6.39 2.57 5.07
N ILE A 148 5.57 1.64 4.57
CA ILE A 148 6.05 0.47 3.83
C ILE A 148 6.60 0.85 2.44
N ALA A 149 6.08 1.88 1.79
CA ALA A 149 6.64 2.41 0.55
C ALA A 149 8.07 2.95 0.77
N LYS A 150 8.31 3.66 1.88
CA LYS A 150 9.66 4.10 2.28
C LYS A 150 10.58 2.91 2.57
N VAL A 151 10.10 1.89 3.28
CA VAL A 151 10.84 0.65 3.53
C VAL A 151 11.20 -0.05 2.23
N ARG A 152 10.29 -0.09 1.24
CA ARG A 152 10.56 -0.68 -0.08
C ARG A 152 11.70 0.04 -0.81
N VAL A 153 11.71 1.37 -0.79
CA VAL A 153 12.79 2.17 -1.39
C VAL A 153 14.12 1.85 -0.68
N TYR A 154 14.12 1.86 0.66
CA TYR A 154 15.29 1.51 1.46
C TYR A 154 15.82 0.10 1.14
N LEU A 155 14.95 -0.91 1.06
CA LEU A 155 15.35 -2.29 0.71
C LEU A 155 15.89 -2.38 -0.72
N ARG A 156 15.34 -1.60 -1.66
CA ARG A 156 15.83 -1.54 -3.04
C ARG A 156 17.23 -0.95 -3.10
N ASP A 157 17.48 0.12 -2.36
CA ASP A 157 18.79 0.79 -2.32
C ASP A 157 19.82 -0.06 -1.57
N LYS A 158 19.44 -0.68 -0.45
CA LYS A 158 20.29 -1.64 0.28
C LYS A 158 20.67 -2.84 -0.60
N ARG A 159 19.72 -3.40 -1.37
CA ARG A 159 20.02 -4.50 -2.31
C ARG A 159 20.96 -4.05 -3.44
N ARG A 160 20.79 -2.83 -3.96
CA ARG A 160 21.71 -2.25 -4.96
C ARG A 160 23.10 -2.06 -4.39
N HIS A 161 23.20 -1.61 -3.14
CA HIS A 161 24.48 -1.46 -2.45
C HIS A 161 25.21 -2.81 -2.32
N ILE A 162 24.51 -3.85 -1.86
CA ILE A 162 25.08 -5.20 -1.72
C ILE A 162 25.51 -5.77 -3.08
N ARG A 163 24.72 -5.54 -4.15
CA ARG A 163 25.00 -6.09 -5.49
C ARG A 163 26.11 -5.34 -6.22
N ASN A 164 26.17 -4.02 -6.09
CA ASN A 164 27.03 -3.17 -6.91
C ASN A 164 28.23 -2.60 -6.14
N GLY A 165 28.30 -2.71 -4.81
CA GLY A 165 29.34 -2.09 -3.98
C GLY A 165 29.29 -0.55 -3.91
N LEU A 166 28.43 0.11 -4.71
CA LEU A 166 28.32 1.57 -4.73
C LEU A 166 27.55 2.10 -3.50
N PRO A 167 28.03 3.16 -2.81
CA PRO A 167 27.30 3.81 -1.74
C PRO A 167 25.96 4.37 -2.26
N PRO A 168 24.92 4.50 -1.42
CA PRO A 168 23.64 5.04 -1.84
C PRO A 168 23.84 6.45 -2.42
N PRO A 169 23.14 6.82 -3.50
CA PRO A 169 23.13 8.20 -3.96
C PRO A 169 22.56 9.03 -2.82
N ILE A 170 23.40 9.83 -2.19
CA ILE A 170 23.03 10.75 -1.12
C ILE A 170 22.06 11.75 -1.77
N ARG A 171 20.76 11.49 -1.68
CA ARG A 171 19.75 12.53 -1.85
C ARG A 171 19.87 13.40 -0.62
N GLU A 172 20.62 14.49 -0.79
CA GLU A 172 20.71 15.70 0.03
C GLU A 172 19.78 15.68 1.24
N VAL A 173 20.26 15.10 2.34
CA VAL A 173 19.70 15.34 3.66
C VAL A 173 20.39 16.59 4.15
N ILE A 174 19.71 17.73 4.01
CA ILE A 174 19.79 18.95 4.82
C ILE A 174 21.14 19.11 5.54
N LEU A 175 22.09 19.80 4.89
CA LEU A 175 23.19 20.44 5.58
C LEU A 175 22.71 21.84 5.97
N PRO A 176 22.42 22.15 7.24
CA PRO A 176 22.33 23.53 7.69
C PRO A 176 23.77 24.01 7.91
N GLY A 177 24.36 24.66 6.92
CA GLY A 177 25.71 25.16 7.04
C GLY A 177 26.24 25.81 5.78
N ASN A 178 26.17 27.15 5.76
CA ASN A 178 26.83 28.09 4.88
C ASN A 178 27.99 27.53 4.03
N VAL A 179 27.80 27.52 2.71
CA VAL A 179 28.91 27.66 1.76
C VAL A 179 28.44 28.57 0.62
N PRO A 180 29.17 29.63 0.28
CA PRO A 180 28.72 30.60 -0.72
C PRO A 180 28.71 29.97 -2.11
N PHE A 181 27.70 30.36 -2.90
CA PHE A 181 27.61 30.13 -4.33
C PHE A 181 28.91 30.54 -5.03
N VAL A 182 29.65 29.56 -5.56
CA VAL A 182 30.63 29.81 -6.62
C VAL A 182 30.00 29.34 -7.92
N ASN A 183 29.51 30.33 -8.65
CA ASN A 183 29.10 30.22 -10.04
C ASN A 183 30.35 29.90 -10.88
N ASN A 184 30.37 28.76 -11.59
CA ASN A 184 31.35 28.53 -12.64
C ASN A 184 30.66 27.97 -13.88
N HIS A 185 30.42 28.89 -14.81
CA HIS A 185 30.09 28.63 -16.19
C HIS A 185 31.26 27.95 -16.93
N ASN A 186 30.88 27.19 -17.96
CA ASN A 186 31.68 26.71 -19.10
C ASN A 186 32.57 25.47 -18.92
N LYS A 187 32.15 24.35 -19.53
CA LYS A 187 32.54 23.86 -20.88
C LYS A 187 31.99 22.42 -20.98
N VAL A 188 31.56 21.81 -22.09
CA VAL A 188 31.43 22.08 -23.53
C VAL A 188 30.58 20.88 -24.03
N TYR A 189 29.65 21.11 -24.95
CA TYR A 189 28.89 20.06 -25.64
C TYR A 189 29.84 19.17 -26.46
N VAL A 190 29.69 17.84 -26.36
CA VAL A 190 29.91 16.94 -27.50
C VAL A 190 28.75 15.96 -27.54
N GLU A 191 27.86 16.23 -28.49
CA GLU A 191 26.84 15.33 -29.01
C GLU A 191 27.54 14.39 -30.01
N SER A 192 27.28 13.09 -29.95
CA SER A 192 27.63 12.14 -31.02
C SER A 192 26.62 11.00 -30.99
N SER A 193 25.48 11.26 -31.60
CA SER A 193 24.59 10.26 -32.16
C SER A 193 25.30 9.51 -33.29
N LEU A 194 25.30 8.17 -33.28
CA LEU A 194 25.16 7.42 -34.52
C LEU A 194 24.68 5.99 -34.26
N SER A 195 23.40 5.79 -34.57
CA SER A 195 22.78 4.54 -34.94
C SER A 195 23.27 4.09 -36.31
N THR A 196 23.84 2.89 -36.44
CA THR A 196 23.82 2.13 -37.71
C THR A 196 23.73 0.63 -37.44
N GLN A 197 22.81 0.00 -38.18
CA GLN A 197 22.45 -1.41 -38.20
C GLN A 197 23.49 -2.29 -38.93
N ARG A 198 23.28 -3.61 -38.79
CA ARG A 198 23.40 -4.68 -39.82
C ARG A 198 24.77 -5.35 -40.11
N ALA A 199 24.82 -6.61 -39.71
CA ALA A 199 25.14 -7.85 -40.47
C ALA A 199 26.26 -7.90 -41.52
N CYS A 200 27.21 -8.83 -41.33
CA CYS A 200 27.93 -9.67 -42.34
C CYS A 200 28.73 -10.74 -41.55
N SER A 201 28.48 -12.07 -41.60
CA SER A 201 28.73 -13.11 -42.62
C SER A 201 30.17 -13.25 -43.15
N THR A 202 30.79 -14.42 -42.86
CA THR A 202 31.94 -15.08 -43.54
C THR A 202 33.29 -14.33 -43.45
N GLN A 203 34.47 -14.91 -43.22
CA GLN A 203 35.07 -16.21 -43.60
C GLN A 203 36.44 -16.31 -42.86
N ASP A 204 36.96 -17.53 -42.62
CA ASP A 204 38.40 -17.93 -42.69
C ASP A 204 38.61 -19.22 -41.88
N ILE A 205 38.69 -20.38 -42.55
CA ILE A 205 39.94 -21.01 -43.05
C ILE A 205 40.96 -21.18 -41.93
N THR A 206 40.94 -22.36 -41.30
CA THR A 206 42.17 -22.95 -40.73
C THR A 206 42.45 -24.23 -41.49
N ASN A 207 43.62 -24.21 -42.13
CA ASN A 207 44.20 -25.27 -42.90
C ASN A 207 45.23 -26.00 -42.02
N SER A 208 45.41 -27.29 -42.30
CA SER A 208 46.63 -28.09 -42.13
C SER A 208 46.78 -29.05 -40.94
N LYS A 209 47.11 -30.30 -41.35
CA LYS A 209 47.83 -31.41 -40.68
C LYS A 209 46.95 -32.33 -39.82
N GLU A 210 46.81 -33.63 -40.08
CA GLU A 210 47.53 -34.67 -40.86
C GLU A 210 46.52 -35.65 -41.47
#